data_AF-A0A5A7VYD6-F1
#
_entry.id   AF-A0A5A7VYD6-F1
#
_cell.length_a   1.000
_cell.length_b   1.000
_cell.length_c   1.000
_cell.angle_alpha   90.00
_cell.angle_beta   90.00
_cell.angle_gamma   90.00
#
_symmetry.space_group_name_H-M   'P 1'
#
loop_
_entity.id
_entity.type
_entity.pdbx_description
1 polymer ?
#
loop_
_entity_poly.entity_id
_entity_poly.type
_entity_poly.pdbx_seq_one_letter_code
_entity_poly.pdbx_strand_id
1 'polypeptide(L)'
;MAVADVAVAVYSWLPLRSHSQVVLMPMALITMAILFAGFILVAYHHWVVWSVKDFPPVRVSLPRAYWLACVVSLLYFLAVFVGGAFYYPSGVDLGPAVGLRIFSSGSLFLCLMSLGFVQWLGLRLRAYRAAA
;
A
#
# COMPACT_ATOMS: atom_id res chain seq x y z
N MET A 1 2.59 -2.68 11.68
CA MET A 1 2.02 -2.07 10.46
C MET A 1 1.59 -3.17 9.50
N ALA A 2 2.48 -3.80 8.72
CA ALA A 2 2.10 -4.85 7.76
C ALA A 2 1.33 -6.04 8.36
N VAL A 3 1.72 -6.54 9.54
CA VAL A 3 0.98 -7.63 10.23
C VAL A 3 -0.41 -7.18 10.69
N ALA A 4 -0.54 -5.91 11.10
CA ALA A 4 -1.82 -5.34 11.49
C ALA A 4 -2.72 -5.14 10.26
N ASP A 5 -2.18 -4.72 9.12
CA ASP A 5 -2.94 -4.61 7.88
C ASP A 5 -3.35 -5.97 7.32
N VAL A 6 -2.51 -7.00 7.45
CA VAL A 6 -2.87 -8.38 7.12
C VAL A 6 -3.98 -8.88 8.05
N ALA A 7 -3.90 -8.60 9.36
CA ALA A 7 -4.95 -8.96 10.30
C ALA A 7 -6.27 -8.23 9.99
N VAL A 8 -6.21 -6.96 9.61
CA VAL A 8 -7.37 -6.16 9.19
C VAL A 8 -7.93 -6.68 7.86
N ALA A 9 -7.08 -7.05 6.90
CA ALA A 9 -7.49 -7.65 5.64
C ALA A 9 -8.17 -9.01 5.87
N VAL A 10 -7.62 -9.87 6.73
CA VAL A 10 -8.25 -11.15 7.12
C VAL A 10 -9.56 -10.92 7.87
N TYR A 11 -9.60 -9.96 8.78
CA TYR A 11 -10.82 -9.59 9.52
C TYR A 11 -11.93 -9.09 8.60
N SER A 12 -11.58 -8.29 7.59
CA SER A 12 -12.52 -7.77 6.58
C SER A 12 -13.17 -8.85 5.69
N TRP A 13 -12.58 -10.06 5.66
CA TRP A 13 -13.10 -11.22 4.96
C TRP A 13 -14.07 -12.06 5.79
N LEU A 14 -14.13 -11.87 7.12
CA LEU A 14 -15.07 -12.56 7.99
C LEU A 14 -16.49 -11.98 7.79
N PRO A 15 -17.53 -12.83 7.72
CA PRO A 15 -18.91 -12.40 7.44
C PRO A 15 -19.58 -11.81 8.69
N LEU A 16 -18.99 -10.79 9.30
CA LEU A 16 -19.56 -10.06 10.44
C LEU A 16 -20.44 -8.91 9.94
N ARG A 17 -21.59 -9.29 9.37
CA ARG A 17 -22.60 -8.38 8.76
C ARG A 17 -23.14 -7.31 9.72
N SER A 18 -22.99 -7.49 11.04
CA SER A 18 -23.57 -6.63 12.07
C SER A 18 -22.73 -5.41 12.49
N HIS A 19 -21.44 -5.33 12.13
CA HIS A 19 -20.52 -4.28 12.62
C HIS A 19 -19.94 -3.40 11.52
N SER A 20 -20.39 -3.56 10.29
CA SER A 20 -19.66 -3.03 9.14
C SER A 20 -19.62 -1.51 9.02
N GLN A 21 -20.64 -0.79 9.52
CA GLN A 21 -20.61 0.68 9.52
C GLN A 21 -19.62 1.25 10.53
N VAL A 22 -19.39 0.55 11.66
CA VAL A 22 -18.42 0.94 12.68
C VAL A 22 -16.97 0.77 12.18
N VAL A 23 -16.75 -0.14 11.22
CA VAL A 23 -15.42 -0.45 10.67
C VAL A 23 -15.03 0.44 9.49
N LEU A 24 -16.01 0.93 8.71
CA LEU A 24 -15.76 1.71 7.48
C LEU A 24 -15.09 3.07 7.73
N MET A 25 -15.48 3.79 8.79
CA MET A 25 -14.94 5.12 9.08
C MET A 25 -13.49 5.09 9.63
N PRO A 26 -13.13 4.19 10.59
CA PRO A 26 -11.74 3.99 10.99
C PRO A 26 -10.84 3.54 9.83
N MET A 27 -11.36 2.72 8.91
CA MET A 27 -10.60 2.24 7.76
C MET A 27 -10.16 3.37 6.84
N ALA A 28 -11.05 4.29 6.49
CA ALA A 28 -10.69 5.46 5.68
C ALA A 28 -9.61 6.32 6.35
N LEU A 29 -9.73 6.53 7.67
CA LEU A 29 -8.74 7.28 8.46
C LEU A 29 -7.38 6.58 8.50
N ILE A 30 -7.35 5.25 8.67
CA ILE A 30 -6.12 4.45 8.65
C ILE A 30 -5.46 4.54 7.27
N THR A 31 -6.22 4.41 6.18
CA THR A 31 -5.67 4.56 4.82
C THR A 31 -5.12 5.95 4.58
N MET A 32 -5.84 7.01 5.00
CA MET A 32 -5.30 8.37 4.89
C MET A 32 -4.01 8.54 5.69
N ALA A 33 -3.92 7.98 6.90
CA ALA A 33 -2.70 8.02 7.69
C ALA A 33 -1.54 7.27 7.02
N ILE A 34 -1.80 6.09 6.43
CA ILE A 34 -0.79 5.30 5.68
C ILE A 34 -0.32 6.08 4.44
N LEU A 35 -1.24 6.64 3.67
CA LEU A 35 -0.92 7.44 2.49
C LEU A 35 -0.12 8.70 2.86
N PHE A 36 -0.48 9.37 3.95
CA PHE A 36 0.23 10.54 4.45
C PHE A 36 1.65 10.19 4.92
N ALA A 37 1.82 9.08 5.64
CA ALA A 37 3.14 8.58 6.01
C ALA A 37 3.99 8.25 4.77
N GLY A 38 3.37 7.65 3.75
CA GLY A 38 4.00 7.41 2.44
C GLY A 38 4.45 8.71 1.76
N PHE A 39 3.60 9.74 1.78
CA PHE A 39 3.92 11.06 1.23
C PHE A 39 5.13 11.70 1.94
N ILE A 40 5.18 11.68 3.28
CA ILE A 40 6.32 12.19 4.06
C ILE A 40 7.62 11.45 3.67
N LEU A 41 7.56 10.12 3.53
CA LEU A 41 8.70 9.30 3.12
C LEU A 41 9.20 9.63 1.71
N VAL A 42 8.29 9.87 0.76
CA VAL A 42 8.64 10.28 -0.61
C VAL A 42 9.24 11.69 -0.64
N ALA A 43 8.67 12.63 0.13
CA ALA A 43 9.20 13.98 0.27
C ALA A 43 10.60 13.96 0.89
N TYR A 44 10.81 13.17 1.95
CA TYR A 44 12.12 12.97 2.56
C TYR A 44 13.13 12.34 1.59
N HIS A 45 12.72 11.33 0.81
CA HIS A 45 13.57 10.77 -0.25
C HIS A 45 14.02 11.85 -1.24
N HIS A 46 13.10 12.68 -1.74
CA HIS A 46 13.43 13.74 -2.69
C HIS A 46 14.38 14.78 -2.09
N TRP A 47 14.14 15.16 -0.84
CA TRP A 47 15.04 16.04 -0.10
C TRP A 47 16.45 15.47 0.00
N VAL A 48 16.58 14.19 0.37
CA VAL A 48 17.91 13.56 0.48
C VAL A 48 18.58 13.46 -0.89
N VAL A 49 17.87 12.98 -1.93
CA VAL A 49 18.44 12.88 -3.29
C VAL A 49 18.91 14.25 -3.79
N TRP A 50 18.19 15.33 -3.50
CA TRP A 50 18.65 16.68 -3.82
C TRP A 50 19.93 17.02 -3.07
N SER A 51 20.00 16.74 -1.76
CA SER A 51 21.20 17.03 -0.95
C SER A 51 22.46 16.27 -1.38
N VAL A 52 22.32 15.16 -2.12
CA VAL A 52 23.43 14.34 -2.64
C VAL A 52 23.55 14.35 -4.17
N LYS A 53 22.98 15.36 -4.84
CA LYS A 53 22.96 15.46 -6.31
C LYS A 53 24.36 15.44 -6.97
N ASP A 54 25.38 15.88 -6.23
CA ASP A 54 26.76 16.00 -6.72
C ASP A 54 27.55 14.68 -6.55
N PHE A 55 26.98 13.69 -5.85
CA PHE A 55 27.56 12.36 -5.69
C PHE A 55 27.21 11.43 -6.87
N PRO A 56 28.09 10.47 -7.22
CA PRO A 56 27.81 9.50 -8.26
C PRO A 56 26.52 8.71 -7.96
N PRO A 57 25.70 8.42 -8.98
CA PRO A 57 24.40 7.81 -8.78
C PRO A 57 24.52 6.35 -8.29
N VAL A 58 23.96 6.07 -7.12
CA VAL A 58 23.89 4.71 -6.58
C VAL A 58 22.72 3.95 -7.20
N ARG A 59 23.00 2.79 -7.80
CA ARG A 59 21.99 1.84 -8.28
C ARG A 59 21.66 0.83 -7.19
N VAL A 60 20.47 0.94 -6.61
CA VAL A 60 19.92 -0.04 -5.67
C VAL A 60 18.66 -0.65 -6.28
N SER A 61 18.60 -1.99 -6.32
CA SER A 61 17.43 -2.75 -6.78
C SER A 61 16.90 -3.66 -5.68
N LEU A 62 15.58 -3.75 -5.57
CA LEU A 62 14.93 -4.76 -4.73
C LEU A 62 14.99 -6.16 -5.39
N PRO A 63 14.88 -7.25 -4.60
CA PRO A 63 14.85 -8.62 -5.13
C PRO A 63 13.74 -8.83 -6.15
N ARG A 64 13.95 -9.68 -7.16
CA ARG A 64 12.92 -10.01 -8.16
C ARG A 64 11.62 -10.53 -7.55
N ALA A 65 11.73 -11.28 -6.43
CA ALA A 65 10.58 -11.79 -5.69
C ALA A 65 9.66 -10.67 -5.16
N TYR A 66 10.21 -9.51 -4.80
CA TYR A 66 9.42 -8.35 -4.38
C TYR A 66 8.56 -7.82 -5.53
N TRP A 67 9.16 -7.67 -6.71
CA TRP A 67 8.46 -7.19 -7.89
C TRP A 67 7.36 -8.17 -8.32
N LEU A 68 7.63 -9.48 -8.25
CA LEU A 68 6.62 -10.51 -8.48
C LEU A 68 5.45 -10.36 -7.48
N ALA A 69 5.74 -10.20 -6.18
CA ALA A 69 4.71 -10.01 -5.17
C ALA A 69 3.87 -8.75 -5.39
N CYS A 70 4.49 -7.64 -5.84
CA CYS A 70 3.78 -6.42 -6.20
C CYS A 70 2.89 -6.59 -7.44
N VAL A 71 3.37 -7.30 -8.46
CA VAL A 71 2.55 -7.59 -9.65
C VAL A 71 1.37 -8.48 -9.28
N VAL A 72 1.58 -9.51 -8.47
CA VAL A 72 0.50 -10.40 -8.01
C VAL A 72 -0.52 -9.65 -7.18
N SER A 73 -0.09 -8.78 -6.26
CA SER A 73 -1.03 -7.99 -5.45
C SER A 73 -1.77 -6.93 -6.27
N LEU A 74 -1.13 -6.35 -7.30
CA LEU A 74 -1.78 -5.46 -8.25
C LEU A 74 -2.85 -6.19 -9.08
N LEU A 75 -2.52 -7.36 -9.63
CA LEU A 75 -3.47 -8.18 -10.39
C LEU A 75 -4.66 -8.59 -9.53
N TYR A 76 -4.41 -8.94 -8.27
CA TYR A 76 -5.47 -9.25 -7.31
C TYR A 76 -6.37 -8.04 -7.02
N PHE A 77 -5.78 -6.87 -6.73
CA PHE A 77 -6.53 -5.62 -6.56
C PHE A 77 -7.37 -5.28 -7.80
N LEU A 78 -6.79 -5.35 -8.99
CA LEU A 78 -7.49 -5.09 -10.24
C LEU A 78 -8.63 -6.08 -10.46
N ALA A 79 -8.43 -7.37 -10.21
CA ALA A 79 -9.49 -8.38 -10.35
C ALA A 79 -10.67 -8.09 -9.40
N VAL A 80 -10.41 -7.73 -8.15
CA VAL A 80 -11.45 -7.39 -7.17
C VAL A 80 -12.15 -6.08 -7.54
N PHE A 81 -11.39 -5.07 -7.96
CA PHE A 81 -11.93 -3.76 -8.33
C PHE A 81 -12.79 -3.82 -9.61
N VAL A 82 -12.27 -4.47 -10.66
CA VAL A 82 -12.96 -4.65 -11.94
C VAL A 82 -14.18 -5.55 -11.77
N GLY A 83 -14.05 -6.64 -11.00
CA GLY A 83 -15.20 -7.47 -10.64
C GLY A 83 -16.27 -6.68 -9.90
N GLY A 84 -15.88 -5.87 -8.92
CA GLY A 84 -16.80 -4.96 -8.23
C GLY A 84 -17.51 -3.99 -9.18
N ALA A 85 -16.76 -3.35 -10.08
CA ALA A 85 -17.30 -2.38 -11.03
C ALA A 85 -18.26 -3.01 -12.07
N PHE A 86 -18.00 -4.24 -12.51
CA PHE A 86 -18.89 -4.94 -13.46
C PHE A 86 -20.17 -5.46 -12.80
N TYR A 87 -20.08 -5.98 -11.58
CA TYR A 87 -21.24 -6.56 -10.89
C TYR A 87 -22.14 -5.51 -10.23
N TYR A 88 -21.60 -4.33 -9.89
CA TYR A 88 -22.32 -3.26 -9.23
C TYR A 88 -22.22 -1.97 -10.05
N PRO A 89 -23.22 -1.70 -10.92
CA PRO A 89 -23.23 -0.49 -11.74
C PRO A 89 -23.32 0.77 -10.87
N SER A 90 -22.82 1.88 -11.42
CA SER A 90 -22.77 3.19 -10.76
C SER A 90 -24.12 3.59 -10.15
N GLY A 91 -24.12 3.95 -8.86
CA GLY A 91 -25.31 4.38 -8.12
C GLY A 91 -25.93 3.33 -7.21
N VAL A 92 -25.43 2.08 -7.23
CA VAL A 92 -25.81 1.05 -6.27
C VAL A 92 -24.88 1.11 -5.06
N ASP A 93 -25.46 1.15 -3.86
CA ASP A 93 -24.69 0.98 -2.63
C ASP A 93 -24.10 -0.44 -2.62
N LEU A 94 -22.78 -0.53 -2.78
CA LEU A 94 -22.02 -1.78 -2.87
C LEU A 94 -22.25 -2.70 -1.67
N GLY A 95 -22.74 -2.13 -0.57
CA GLY A 95 -22.90 -2.81 0.67
C GLY A 95 -21.55 -3.05 1.35
N PRO A 96 -21.57 -3.18 2.67
CA PRO A 96 -20.36 -3.16 3.49
C PRO A 96 -19.36 -4.28 3.17
N ALA A 97 -19.85 -5.48 2.86
CA ALA A 97 -18.99 -6.64 2.60
C ALA A 97 -18.19 -6.50 1.29
N VAL A 98 -18.77 -5.86 0.27
CA VAL A 98 -18.09 -5.61 -1.01
C VAL A 98 -17.09 -4.47 -0.86
N GLY A 99 -17.47 -3.41 -0.15
CA GLY A 99 -16.56 -2.31 0.20
C GLY A 99 -15.33 -2.80 0.96
N LEU A 100 -15.50 -3.70 1.94
CA LEU A 100 -14.41 -4.31 2.71
C LEU A 100 -13.46 -5.15 1.85
N ARG A 101 -13.96 -5.86 0.83
CA ARG A 101 -13.14 -6.66 -0.09
C ARG A 101 -12.31 -5.79 -1.03
N ILE A 102 -12.90 -4.74 -1.58
CA ILE A 102 -12.20 -3.76 -2.41
C ILE A 102 -11.14 -3.05 -1.56
N PHE A 103 -11.50 -2.62 -0.36
CA PHE A 103 -10.59 -1.93 0.54
C PHE A 103 -9.40 -2.81 0.98
N SER A 104 -9.64 -4.06 1.38
CA SER A 104 -8.57 -4.95 1.85
C SER A 104 -7.59 -5.35 0.75
N SER A 105 -8.06 -5.56 -0.48
CA SER A 105 -7.17 -5.79 -1.62
C SER A 105 -6.33 -4.55 -1.93
N GLY A 106 -6.93 -3.36 -1.87
CA GLY A 106 -6.24 -2.08 -2.03
C GLY A 106 -5.21 -1.81 -0.93
N SER A 107 -5.57 -2.06 0.33
CA SER A 107 -4.65 -1.88 1.46
C SER A 107 -3.45 -2.82 1.36
N LEU A 108 -3.67 -4.10 1.01
CA LEU A 108 -2.60 -5.07 0.85
C LEU A 108 -1.61 -4.65 -0.26
N PHE A 109 -2.11 -4.15 -1.39
CA PHE A 109 -1.26 -3.61 -2.46
C PHE A 109 -0.46 -2.39 -1.98
N LEU A 110 -1.10 -1.42 -1.33
CA LEU A 110 -0.44 -0.22 -0.81
C LEU A 110 0.60 -0.55 0.27
N CYS A 111 0.34 -1.54 1.12
CA CYS A 111 1.27 -1.97 2.17
C CYS A 111 2.50 -2.68 1.58
N LEU A 112 2.34 -3.52 0.55
CA LEU A 112 3.47 -4.12 -0.16
C LEU A 112 4.32 -3.07 -0.88
N MET A 113 3.67 -2.11 -1.55
CA MET A 113 4.36 -1.00 -2.23
C MET A 113 5.15 -0.14 -1.24
N SER A 114 4.52 0.27 -0.14
CA SER A 114 5.18 1.11 0.89
C SER A 114 6.33 0.38 1.59
N LEU A 115 6.19 -0.90 1.93
CA LEU A 115 7.25 -1.68 2.56
C LEU A 115 8.50 -1.77 1.67
N GLY A 116 8.32 -2.07 0.38
CA GLY A 116 9.45 -2.11 -0.54
C GLY A 116 10.06 -0.74 -0.80
N PHE A 117 9.24 0.31 -0.89
CA PHE A 117 9.75 1.68 -0.99
C PHE A 117 10.64 2.05 0.20
N VAL A 118 10.22 1.75 1.43
CA VAL A 118 11.00 2.02 2.65
C VAL A 118 12.31 1.22 2.64
N GLN A 119 12.28 -0.06 2.27
CA GLN A 119 13.49 -0.89 2.18
C GLN A 119 14.46 -0.36 1.12
N TRP A 120 13.95 0.00 -0.05
CA TRP A 120 14.73 0.55 -1.15
C TRP A 120 15.36 1.89 -0.77
N LEU A 121 14.56 2.80 -0.18
CA LEU A 121 15.05 4.08 0.35
C LEU A 121 16.15 3.86 1.40
N GLY A 122 15.94 2.97 2.37
CA GLY A 122 16.93 2.69 3.41
C GLY A 122 18.24 2.10 2.89
N LEU A 123 18.19 1.25 1.86
CA LEU A 123 19.39 0.76 1.17
C LEU A 123 20.10 1.89 0.43
N ARG A 124 19.35 2.75 -0.26
CA ARG A 124 19.88 3.87 -1.02
C ARG A 124 20.54 4.92 -0.11
N LEU A 125 19.93 5.25 1.02
CA LEU A 125 20.50 6.15 2.04
C LEU A 125 21.82 5.62 2.61
N ARG A 126 21.88 4.32 2.91
CA ARG A 126 23.12 3.69 3.40
C ARG A 126 24.23 3.73 2.36
N ALA A 127 23.89 3.50 1.09
CA ALA A 127 24.86 3.58 0.01
C ALA A 127 25.36 5.01 -0.25
N TYR A 128 24.50 6.03 -0.15
CA TYR A 128 24.95 7.43 -0.20
C TYR A 128 25.89 7.79 0.96
N ARG A 129 25.58 7.33 2.19
CA ARG A 129 26.46 7.54 3.35
C ARG A 129 27.80 6.81 3.25
N ALA A 130 27.86 5.68 2.55
CA ALA A 130 29.10 4.96 2.33
C ALA A 130 29.98 5.59 1.23
N ALA A 131 29.39 6.44 0.39
CA ALA A 131 30.07 7.14 -0.70
C ALA A 131 30.50 8.57 -0.34
N ALA A 132 30.06 9.08 0.81
CA ALA A 132 30.43 10.39 1.39
C ALA A 132 31.54 10.24 2.42
#